data_AF-A0A3Q2Z828-F1
#
_entry.id   AF-A0A3Q2Z828-F1
#
_cell.length_a   1.000
_cell.length_b   1.000
_cell.length_c   1.000
_cell.angle_alpha   90.00
_cell.angle_beta   90.00
_cell.angle_gamma   90.00
#
_symmetry.space_group_name_H-M   'P 1'
#
loop_
_entity.id
_entity.type
_entity.pdbx_description
1 polymer ?
#
loop_
_entity_poly.entity_id
_entity_poly.type
_entity_poly.pdbx_seq_one_letter_code
_entity_poly.pdbx_strand_id
1 'polypeptide(L)'
;MPVRRFGGHRSLVKRFETPKLSYGFSKMNVSKSGYRVFSANSSSACTELAKKITERLGVELGKSVVYQEGNAETRVDVKESVRGQDIFIIQTIPRDVNTAIMELLIMAYALKTSCAKNIIGVIPYFPYSKQCKMRKRGSIVCKLLAAMLAKAGLTHIITMDLHQKEIQGFFSFPVDNLRASPFLIQYIQEEIPDYRNAIIVAKSPSSAKRAQSYAERLRLGLAVLHGTAPNLESNATDGLYSPPPTRSSAGHTGLELPLMMAKEKPPITVVGDVGGRIAIIVDDIIDDVEEFVAAAEILKERGAYKIFIMATHGLLSAEAPRLIEESAIDEVVVTNTVPHEVQKLQCPKIKTVDVSMILAEAIRRIHNGESMAYLFRNIAVDD
;
A
#
# COMPACT_ATOMS: atom_id res chain seq x y z
N MET A 1 -55.31 -54.32 -20.64
CA MET A 1 -54.23 -54.62 -19.66
C MET A 1 -52.89 -54.53 -20.37
N PRO A 2 -51.95 -53.74 -19.85
CA PRO A 2 -50.61 -54.29 -19.71
C PRO A 2 -49.91 -53.90 -18.40
N VAL A 3 -48.91 -54.71 -18.13
CA VAL A 3 -48.19 -54.97 -16.88
C VAL A 3 -46.95 -54.08 -16.76
N ARG A 4 -46.64 -53.68 -15.52
CA ARG A 4 -45.42 -52.96 -15.11
C ARG A 4 -44.13 -53.75 -15.44
N ARG A 5 -43.06 -53.03 -15.80
CA ARG A 5 -41.67 -53.43 -15.53
C ARG A 5 -40.86 -52.24 -14.98
N PHE A 6 -39.89 -52.61 -14.15
CA PHE A 6 -39.19 -51.85 -13.13
C PHE A 6 -38.08 -50.94 -13.67
N GLY A 7 -37.67 -49.99 -12.82
CA GLY A 7 -36.74 -48.91 -13.10
C GLY A 7 -35.26 -49.29 -13.11
N GLY A 8 -34.47 -48.39 -13.71
CA GLY A 8 -33.02 -48.39 -13.69
C GLY A 8 -32.51 -47.01 -13.22
N HIS A 9 -31.57 -47.03 -12.28
CA HIS A 9 -30.96 -45.90 -11.60
C HIS A 9 -30.25 -44.90 -12.55
N ARG A 10 -30.42 -43.60 -12.31
CA ARG A 10 -29.48 -42.56 -12.74
C ARG A 10 -28.79 -41.97 -11.52
N SER A 11 -27.46 -41.90 -11.58
CA SER A 11 -26.56 -41.40 -10.56
C SER A 11 -26.71 -39.88 -10.36
N LEU A 12 -26.79 -39.47 -9.10
CA LEU A 12 -26.75 -38.08 -8.65
C LEU A 12 -25.30 -37.67 -8.40
N VAL A 13 -24.67 -37.00 -9.38
CA VAL A 13 -23.46 -36.20 -9.12
C VAL A 13 -23.93 -34.76 -8.91
N LYS A 14 -24.14 -34.38 -7.65
CA LYS A 14 -24.34 -32.99 -7.25
C LYS A 14 -23.00 -32.26 -7.39
N ARG A 15 -22.89 -31.37 -8.38
CA ARG A 15 -21.90 -30.29 -8.36
C ARG A 15 -22.27 -29.35 -7.21
N PHE A 16 -21.35 -29.15 -6.28
CA PHE A 16 -21.43 -28.10 -5.28
C PHE A 16 -21.23 -26.75 -6.00
N GLU A 17 -22.32 -26.03 -6.24
CA GLU A 17 -22.26 -24.60 -6.52
C GLU A 17 -22.02 -23.86 -5.20
N THR A 18 -21.01 -23.00 -5.18
CA THR A 18 -20.72 -22.08 -4.08
C THR A 18 -21.86 -21.05 -3.95
N PRO A 19 -22.38 -20.78 -2.74
CA PRO A 19 -23.46 -19.81 -2.58
C PRO A 19 -22.92 -18.39 -2.80
N LYS A 20 -23.40 -17.73 -3.85
CA LYS A 20 -23.21 -16.28 -4.06
C LYS A 20 -23.94 -15.53 -2.94
N LEU A 21 -23.20 -14.96 -1.99
CA LEU A 21 -23.73 -13.91 -1.12
C LEU A 21 -23.98 -12.66 -1.98
N SER A 22 -25.23 -12.45 -2.36
CA SER A 22 -25.68 -11.20 -2.97
C SER A 22 -25.82 -10.13 -1.91
N TYR A 23 -24.77 -9.32 -1.68
CA TYR A 23 -24.97 -8.00 -1.11
C TYR A 23 -25.68 -7.15 -2.17
N GLY A 24 -26.94 -6.82 -1.90
CA GLY A 24 -27.77 -5.98 -2.77
C GLY A 24 -27.23 -4.56 -2.83
N PHE A 25 -26.36 -4.28 -3.80
CA PHE A 25 -26.00 -2.93 -4.19
C PHE A 25 -26.84 -2.51 -5.39
N SER A 26 -27.71 -1.52 -5.16
CA SER A 26 -28.48 -0.83 -6.19
C SER A 26 -27.52 -0.32 -7.28
N LYS A 27 -27.93 -0.43 -8.55
CA LYS A 27 -27.18 0.08 -9.71
C LYS A 27 -26.64 1.48 -9.40
N MET A 28 -25.31 1.63 -9.42
CA MET A 28 -24.64 2.92 -9.24
C MET A 28 -25.27 3.93 -10.20
N ASN A 29 -25.81 5.02 -9.65
CA ASN A 29 -26.39 6.09 -10.43
C ASN A 29 -25.32 6.68 -11.35
N VAL A 30 -25.55 6.55 -12.66
CA VAL A 30 -24.76 7.19 -13.72
C VAL A 30 -24.66 8.68 -13.40
N SER A 31 -23.44 9.17 -13.17
CA SER A 31 -23.22 10.57 -12.83
C SER A 31 -23.67 11.46 -13.98
N LYS A 32 -24.52 12.45 -13.69
CA LYS A 32 -24.72 13.61 -14.58
C LYS A 32 -23.35 14.22 -14.89
N SER A 33 -23.05 14.38 -16.17
CA SER A 33 -21.80 14.90 -16.73
C SER A 33 -21.21 16.08 -15.93
N GLY A 34 -19.96 15.96 -15.45
CA GLY A 34 -19.27 17.05 -14.75
C GLY A 34 -17.77 16.85 -14.46
N TYR A 35 -17.28 15.61 -14.37
CA TYR A 35 -15.86 15.32 -14.10
C TYR A 35 -15.19 14.49 -15.20
N ARG A 36 -13.85 14.56 -15.24
CA ARG A 36 -12.99 13.74 -16.11
C ARG A 36 -11.96 12.98 -15.29
N VAL A 37 -11.62 11.78 -15.75
CA VAL A 37 -10.63 10.92 -15.11
C VAL A 37 -9.51 10.65 -16.11
N PHE A 38 -8.28 11.01 -15.78
CA PHE A 38 -7.09 10.73 -16.58
C PHE A 38 -6.19 9.74 -15.85
N SER A 39 -5.36 9.03 -16.61
CA SER A 39 -4.25 8.24 -16.08
C SER A 39 -2.95 8.94 -16.47
N ALA A 40 -2.09 9.25 -15.49
CA ALA A 40 -0.78 9.83 -15.78
C ALA A 40 0.26 8.78 -16.19
N ASN A 41 -0.03 7.49 -16.01
CA ASN A 41 0.89 6.42 -16.33
C ASN A 41 1.11 6.24 -17.85
N SER A 42 2.38 6.14 -18.27
CA SER A 42 2.77 5.80 -19.64
C SER A 42 2.65 4.30 -19.98
N SER A 43 2.87 3.43 -18.99
CA SER A 43 2.85 1.97 -19.20
C SER A 43 1.44 1.38 -19.05
N SER A 44 1.07 0.48 -19.98
CA SER A 44 -0.25 -0.15 -19.99
C SER A 44 -0.56 -0.95 -18.72
N ALA A 45 0.42 -1.63 -18.14
CA ALA A 45 0.27 -2.37 -16.88
C ALA A 45 -0.10 -1.44 -15.71
N CYS A 46 0.43 -0.21 -15.71
CA CYS A 46 0.15 0.78 -14.67
C CYS A 46 -1.22 1.46 -14.84
N THR A 47 -1.84 1.34 -16.02
CA THR A 47 -3.20 1.87 -16.28
C THR A 47 -4.32 0.92 -15.82
N GLU A 48 -4.02 -0.29 -15.38
CA GLU A 48 -5.03 -1.30 -15.07
C GLU A 48 -5.99 -0.85 -13.95
N LEU A 49 -5.44 -0.30 -12.86
CA LEU A 49 -6.25 0.21 -11.76
C LEU A 49 -7.12 1.39 -12.21
N ALA A 50 -6.59 2.29 -13.04
CA ALA A 50 -7.34 3.41 -13.60
C ALA A 50 -8.53 2.92 -14.42
N LYS A 51 -8.32 1.90 -15.26
CA LYS A 51 -9.39 1.27 -16.06
C LYS A 51 -10.49 0.65 -15.18
N LYS A 52 -10.10 -0.11 -14.15
CA LYS A 52 -11.04 -0.71 -13.18
C LYS A 52 -11.86 0.36 -12.46
N ILE A 53 -11.23 1.47 -12.05
CA ILE A 53 -11.93 2.60 -11.42
C ILE A 53 -12.93 3.23 -12.39
N THR A 54 -12.53 3.50 -13.63
CA THR A 54 -13.43 4.11 -14.62
C THR A 54 -14.59 3.19 -15.01
N GLU A 55 -14.36 1.89 -15.09
CA GLU A 55 -15.41 0.88 -15.34
C GLU A 55 -16.47 0.90 -14.22
N ARG A 56 -16.03 0.97 -12.95
CA ARG A 56 -16.95 1.08 -11.80
C ARG A 56 -17.73 2.39 -11.79
N LEU A 57 -17.09 3.49 -12.21
CA LEU A 57 -17.74 4.79 -12.33
C LEU A 57 -18.66 4.90 -13.55
N GLY A 58 -18.57 3.98 -14.51
CA GLY A 58 -19.30 4.06 -15.78
C GLY A 58 -18.84 5.21 -16.67
N VAL A 59 -17.55 5.59 -16.59
CA VAL A 59 -16.95 6.67 -17.39
C VAL A 59 -15.79 6.12 -18.23
N GLU A 60 -15.40 6.84 -19.27
CA GLU A 60 -14.18 6.53 -20.03
C GLU A 60 -12.99 7.32 -19.50
N LEU A 61 -11.78 6.78 -19.66
CA LEU A 61 -10.55 7.52 -19.42
C LEU A 61 -10.44 8.67 -20.42
N GLY A 62 -10.02 9.82 -19.91
CA GLY A 62 -9.76 10.99 -20.71
C GLY A 62 -8.65 10.77 -21.73
N LYS A 63 -8.75 11.46 -22.86
CA LYS A 63 -7.81 11.33 -23.97
C LYS A 63 -6.54 12.11 -23.66
N SER A 64 -5.49 11.40 -23.26
CA SER A 64 -4.15 11.94 -23.07
C SER A 64 -3.10 11.00 -23.62
N VAL A 65 -1.96 11.56 -24.04
CA VAL A 65 -0.78 10.82 -24.46
C VAL A 65 0.33 11.12 -23.47
N VAL A 66 0.90 10.07 -22.86
CA VAL A 66 2.04 10.17 -21.95
C VAL A 66 3.14 9.25 -22.47
N TYR A 67 4.32 9.81 -22.73
CA TYR A 67 5.46 9.05 -23.25
C TYR A 67 6.78 9.71 -22.86
N GLN A 68 7.88 8.97 -23.02
CA GLN A 68 9.23 9.49 -22.90
C GLN A 68 9.82 9.76 -24.28
N GLU A 69 10.47 10.91 -24.44
CA GLU A 69 11.26 11.23 -25.62
C GLU A 69 12.58 10.44 -25.63
N GLY A 70 13.31 10.46 -26.75
CA GLY A 70 14.56 9.68 -26.90
C GLY A 70 15.67 10.06 -25.91
N ASN A 71 15.59 11.24 -25.30
CA ASN A 71 16.46 11.74 -24.23
C ASN A 71 15.94 11.43 -22.81
N ALA A 72 14.90 10.59 -22.68
CA ALA A 72 14.20 10.25 -21.44
C ALA A 72 13.40 11.40 -20.78
N GLU A 73 13.23 12.54 -21.45
CA GLU A 73 12.31 13.58 -20.97
C GLU A 73 10.86 13.11 -21.09
N THR A 74 10.05 13.43 -20.08
CA THR A 74 8.64 13.04 -20.04
C THR A 74 7.79 14.07 -20.76
N ARG A 75 6.90 13.61 -21.64
CA ARG A 75 5.95 14.46 -22.37
C ARG A 75 4.52 14.02 -22.12
N VAL A 76 3.66 15.00 -21.82
CA VAL A 76 2.24 14.81 -21.59
C VAL A 76 1.45 15.75 -22.50
N ASP A 77 0.59 15.17 -23.34
CA ASP A 77 -0.35 15.92 -24.16
C ASP A 77 -1.79 15.55 -23.78
N VAL A 78 -2.55 16.52 -23.28
CA VAL A 78 -3.99 16.38 -23.06
C VAL A 78 -4.71 16.68 -24.39
N LYS A 79 -5.49 15.72 -24.90
CA LYS A 79 -6.12 15.78 -26.24
C LYS A 79 -7.62 16.14 -26.19
N GLU A 80 -8.11 16.60 -25.04
CA GLU A 80 -9.48 17.10 -24.88
C GLU A 80 -9.53 18.35 -24.00
N SER A 81 -10.64 19.10 -24.08
CA SER A 81 -10.84 20.30 -23.27
C SER A 81 -11.22 19.94 -21.84
N VAL A 82 -10.50 20.52 -20.87
CA VAL A 82 -10.70 20.33 -19.43
C VAL A 82 -11.11 21.61 -18.70
N ARG A 83 -11.42 22.68 -19.46
CA ARG A 83 -11.70 24.01 -18.92
C ARG A 83 -12.92 23.99 -18.00
N GLY A 84 -12.74 24.46 -16.76
CA GLY A 84 -13.81 24.59 -15.77
C GLY A 84 -14.34 23.27 -15.22
N GLN A 85 -13.72 22.14 -15.57
CA GLN A 85 -14.12 20.80 -15.11
C GLN A 85 -13.35 20.36 -13.88
N ASP A 86 -13.94 19.44 -13.12
CA ASP A 86 -13.26 18.73 -12.04
C ASP A 86 -12.51 17.53 -12.61
N ILE A 87 -11.21 17.46 -12.37
CA ILE A 87 -10.32 16.48 -12.99
C ILE A 87 -9.72 15.57 -11.92
N PHE A 88 -9.81 14.26 -12.14
CA PHE A 88 -9.15 13.25 -11.33
C PHE A 88 -7.98 12.65 -12.11
N ILE A 89 -6.76 12.76 -11.59
CA ILE A 89 -5.57 12.13 -12.18
C ILE A 89 -5.26 10.89 -11.36
N ILE A 90 -5.41 9.70 -11.95
CA ILE A 90 -5.00 8.45 -11.34
C ILE A 90 -3.52 8.22 -11.66
N GLN A 91 -2.72 8.02 -10.62
CA GLN A 91 -1.30 7.66 -10.77
C GLN A 91 -0.94 6.50 -9.86
N THR A 92 -0.62 5.36 -10.48
CA THR A 92 0.07 4.26 -9.80
C THR A 92 1.58 4.42 -9.96
N ILE A 93 2.36 3.84 -9.06
CA ILE A 93 3.83 4.02 -9.06
C ILE A 93 4.50 2.73 -9.52
N PRO A 94 5.08 2.67 -10.74
CA PRO A 94 5.95 1.57 -11.17
C PRO A 94 7.31 1.62 -10.50
N ARG A 95 8.20 0.70 -10.89
CA ARG A 95 9.60 0.65 -10.44
C ARG A 95 10.35 1.97 -10.67
N ASP A 96 10.11 2.65 -11.79
CA ASP A 96 10.64 4.00 -12.02
C ASP A 96 9.77 5.06 -11.34
N VAL A 97 10.02 5.25 -10.06
CA VAL A 97 9.29 6.21 -9.22
C VAL A 97 9.47 7.66 -9.67
N ASN A 98 10.64 8.02 -10.19
CA ASN A 98 10.98 9.39 -10.53
C ASN A 98 10.25 9.83 -11.80
N THR A 99 10.26 8.99 -12.83
CA THR A 99 9.46 9.25 -14.03
C THR A 99 7.99 9.33 -13.69
N ALA A 100 7.45 8.43 -12.87
CA ALA A 100 6.04 8.49 -12.47
C ALA A 100 5.67 9.77 -11.73
N ILE A 101 6.56 10.32 -10.91
CA ILE A 101 6.36 11.62 -10.27
C ILE A 101 6.37 12.74 -11.31
N MET A 102 7.31 12.72 -12.26
CA MET A 102 7.38 13.73 -13.33
C MET A 102 6.15 13.68 -14.25
N GLU A 103 5.69 12.50 -14.66
CA GLU A 103 4.45 12.30 -15.40
C GLU A 103 3.26 12.96 -14.71
N LEU A 104 3.11 12.72 -13.41
CA LEU A 104 2.04 13.30 -12.60
C LEU A 104 2.16 14.81 -12.48
N LEU A 105 3.35 15.34 -12.19
CA LEU A 105 3.58 16.79 -12.05
C LEU A 105 3.31 17.53 -13.36
N ILE A 106 3.80 16.98 -14.49
CA ILE A 106 3.61 17.58 -15.81
C ILE A 106 2.13 17.51 -16.21
N MET A 107 1.45 16.38 -15.99
CA MET A 107 0.02 16.26 -16.27
C MET A 107 -0.81 17.25 -15.44
N ALA A 108 -0.54 17.34 -14.14
CA ALA A 108 -1.20 18.31 -13.26
C ALA A 108 -0.97 19.75 -13.73
N TYR A 109 0.26 20.10 -14.11
CA TYR A 109 0.60 21.44 -14.59
C TYR A 109 -0.06 21.76 -15.94
N ALA A 110 -0.15 20.78 -16.85
CA ALA A 110 -0.85 20.91 -18.13
C ALA A 110 -2.36 21.15 -17.93
N LEU A 111 -2.98 20.41 -17.01
CA LEU A 111 -4.40 20.56 -16.66
C LEU A 111 -4.68 21.92 -15.99
N LYS A 112 -3.78 22.37 -15.11
CA LYS A 112 -3.85 23.71 -14.50
C LYS A 112 -3.76 24.81 -15.54
N THR A 113 -2.80 24.70 -16.46
CA THR A 113 -2.61 25.65 -17.56
C THR A 113 -3.83 25.67 -18.50
N SER A 114 -4.52 24.54 -18.63
CA SER A 114 -5.77 24.38 -19.39
C SER A 114 -7.03 24.85 -18.62
N CYS A 115 -6.85 25.55 -17.50
CA CYS A 115 -7.93 26.11 -16.67
C CYS A 115 -8.90 25.06 -16.10
N ALA A 116 -8.41 23.87 -15.72
CA ALA A 116 -9.18 22.95 -14.89
C ALA A 116 -9.62 23.65 -13.58
N LYS A 117 -10.84 23.35 -13.10
CA LYS A 117 -11.41 23.98 -11.90
C LYS A 117 -10.79 23.38 -10.63
N ASN A 118 -10.78 22.06 -10.55
CA ASN A 118 -10.15 21.30 -9.48
C ASN A 118 -9.32 20.17 -10.09
N ILE A 119 -8.16 19.90 -9.50
CA ILE A 119 -7.24 18.84 -9.93
C ILE A 119 -6.99 17.93 -8.74
N ILE A 120 -7.66 16.79 -8.71
CA ILE A 120 -7.60 15.81 -7.64
C ILE A 120 -6.62 14.71 -8.06
N GLY A 121 -5.53 14.56 -7.31
CA GLY A 121 -4.60 13.44 -7.50
C GLY A 121 -5.12 12.20 -6.79
N VAL A 122 -5.40 11.13 -7.52
CA VAL A 122 -5.70 9.81 -6.97
C VAL A 122 -4.41 9.00 -7.02
N ILE A 123 -3.69 8.95 -5.90
CA ILE A 123 -2.36 8.36 -5.77
C ILE A 123 -2.45 7.25 -4.71
N PRO A 124 -2.85 6.02 -5.10
CA PRO A 124 -3.16 4.96 -4.15
C PRO A 124 -1.99 4.61 -3.23
N TYR A 125 -0.78 4.50 -3.78
CA TYR A 125 0.46 4.43 -3.01
C TYR A 125 1.23 5.75 -3.15
N PHE A 126 1.41 6.48 -2.05
CA PHE A 126 2.15 7.74 -2.07
C PHE A 126 3.67 7.48 -2.06
N PRO A 127 4.42 7.86 -3.12
CA PRO A 127 5.85 7.58 -3.20
C PRO A 127 6.63 8.44 -2.21
N TYR A 128 7.86 8.02 -1.88
CA TYR A 128 8.72 8.65 -0.85
C TYR A 128 8.11 8.70 0.57
N SER A 129 6.99 8.04 0.82
CA SER A 129 6.30 8.03 2.13
C SER A 129 7.15 7.43 3.26
N LYS A 130 8.01 6.45 2.98
CA LYS A 130 9.02 5.94 3.93
C LYS A 130 10.04 7.01 4.35
N GLN A 131 10.24 8.06 3.54
CA GLN A 131 11.12 9.21 3.80
C GLN A 131 10.37 10.40 4.41
N CYS A 132 9.44 10.13 5.33
CA CYS A 132 8.63 11.13 6.03
C CYS A 132 9.27 11.66 7.34
N LYS A 133 10.39 11.09 7.77
CA LYS A 133 11.14 11.53 8.96
C LYS A 133 12.57 11.85 8.56
N MET A 134 13.12 12.94 9.12
CA MET A 134 14.51 13.29 8.91
C MET A 134 15.40 12.24 9.59
N ARG A 135 16.31 11.63 8.82
CA ARG A 135 17.32 10.69 9.34
C ARG A 135 18.67 11.35 9.24
N LYS A 136 19.44 11.37 10.33
CA LYS A 136 20.79 11.94 10.38
C LYS A 136 20.80 13.37 9.77
N ARG A 137 21.83 13.74 8.97
CA ARG A 137 21.84 14.98 8.16
C ARG A 137 21.12 14.75 6.82
N GLY A 138 19.84 14.40 6.89
CA GLY A 138 18.99 14.12 5.73
C GLY A 138 17.89 15.17 5.50
N SER A 139 16.99 14.90 4.57
CA SER A 139 15.82 15.72 4.27
C SER A 139 14.52 14.92 4.46
N ILE A 140 13.39 15.62 4.54
CA ILE A 140 12.06 15.01 4.53
C ILE A 140 11.53 15.08 3.09
N VAL A 141 11.96 14.13 2.26
CA VAL A 141 11.63 14.12 0.82
C VAL A 141 10.13 13.99 0.58
N CYS A 142 9.40 13.27 1.45
CA CYS A 142 7.95 13.20 1.40
C CYS A 142 7.28 14.58 1.47
N LYS A 143 7.83 15.51 2.28
CA LYS A 143 7.32 16.89 2.41
C LYS A 143 7.66 17.73 1.17
N LEU A 144 8.86 17.54 0.61
CA LEU A 144 9.26 18.17 -0.65
C LEU A 144 8.30 17.77 -1.77
N LEU A 145 8.01 16.48 -1.90
CA LEU A 145 7.09 15.96 -2.91
C LEU A 145 5.68 16.56 -2.75
N ALA A 146 5.15 16.61 -1.52
CA ALA A 146 3.86 17.25 -1.25
C ALA A 146 3.83 18.72 -1.69
N ALA A 147 4.91 19.46 -1.47
CA ALA A 147 5.05 20.86 -1.91
C ALA A 147 5.13 20.99 -3.44
N MET A 148 5.84 20.07 -4.12
CA MET A 148 5.92 20.04 -5.58
C MET A 148 4.55 19.77 -6.21
N LEU A 149 3.77 18.84 -5.66
CA LEU A 149 2.40 18.53 -6.10
C LEU A 149 1.47 19.75 -5.96
N ALA A 150 1.55 20.45 -4.82
CA ALA A 150 0.80 21.69 -4.60
C ALA A 150 1.19 22.76 -5.64
N LYS A 151 2.49 22.90 -5.91
CA LYS A 151 2.98 23.89 -6.88
C LYS A 151 2.56 23.56 -8.31
N ALA A 152 2.59 22.27 -8.68
CA ALA A 152 2.15 21.78 -9.99
C ALA A 152 0.67 22.07 -10.24
N GLY A 153 -0.17 22.03 -9.20
CA GLY A 153 -1.57 22.45 -9.30
C GLY A 153 -2.59 21.53 -8.66
N LEU A 154 -2.18 20.50 -7.92
CA LEU A 154 -3.14 19.66 -7.21
C LEU A 154 -3.90 20.49 -6.17
N THR A 155 -5.21 20.30 -6.13
CA THR A 155 -6.12 20.96 -5.19
C THR A 155 -6.62 20.01 -4.11
N HIS A 156 -6.49 18.70 -4.33
CA HIS A 156 -6.87 17.63 -3.41
C HIS A 156 -6.05 16.37 -3.77
N ILE A 157 -5.75 15.52 -2.81
CA ILE A 157 -5.26 14.15 -3.03
C ILE A 157 -6.16 13.10 -2.35
N ILE A 158 -6.49 12.05 -3.08
CA ILE A 158 -6.98 10.78 -2.55
C ILE A 158 -5.80 9.81 -2.54
N THR A 159 -5.52 9.20 -1.39
CA THR A 159 -4.47 8.18 -1.23
C THR A 159 -4.98 7.07 -0.32
N MET A 160 -4.22 5.99 -0.14
CA MET A 160 -4.61 4.90 0.75
C MET A 160 -3.44 4.50 1.64
N ASP A 161 -3.72 4.28 2.93
CA ASP A 161 -2.78 3.83 3.96
C ASP A 161 -1.40 4.50 3.92
N LEU A 162 -1.37 5.82 4.02
CA LEU A 162 -0.11 6.56 4.19
C LEU A 162 0.78 5.93 5.28
N HIS A 163 2.07 5.77 4.97
CA HIS A 163 3.06 5.12 5.85
C HIS A 163 3.03 5.65 7.29
N GLN A 164 2.80 6.96 7.44
CA GLN A 164 2.50 7.61 8.71
C GLN A 164 1.31 8.55 8.48
N LYS A 165 0.29 8.49 9.34
CA LYS A 165 -0.93 9.31 9.18
C LYS A 165 -0.66 10.81 9.24
N GLU A 166 0.42 11.21 9.90
CA GLU A 166 0.89 12.59 10.04
C GLU A 166 1.35 13.19 8.70
N ILE A 167 1.64 12.37 7.68
CA ILE A 167 1.97 12.83 6.32
C ILE A 167 0.84 13.69 5.74
N GLN A 168 -0.41 13.51 6.19
CA GLN A 168 -1.53 14.38 5.80
C GLN A 168 -1.24 15.86 6.08
N GLY A 169 -0.53 16.18 7.17
CA GLY A 169 -0.12 17.54 7.52
C GLY A 169 1.00 18.11 6.64
N PHE A 170 1.57 17.33 5.72
CA PHE A 170 2.57 17.83 4.78
C PHE A 170 1.95 18.61 3.63
N PHE A 171 0.70 18.29 3.27
CA PHE A 171 0.00 18.94 2.19
C PHE A 171 -0.61 20.27 2.64
N SER A 172 -0.61 21.25 1.74
CA SER A 172 -1.28 22.55 1.96
C SER A 172 -2.73 22.56 1.49
N PHE A 173 -3.25 21.40 1.10
CA PHE A 173 -4.58 21.19 0.54
C PHE A 173 -5.20 19.91 1.13
N PRO A 174 -6.52 19.70 0.99
CA PRO A 174 -7.20 18.55 1.60
C PRO A 174 -6.62 17.19 1.16
N VAL A 175 -6.65 16.22 2.07
CA VAL A 175 -6.15 14.87 1.87
C VAL A 175 -7.20 13.88 2.35
N ASP A 176 -7.63 12.99 1.48
CA ASP A 176 -8.41 11.80 1.83
C ASP A 176 -7.47 10.59 1.89
N ASN A 177 -7.06 10.21 3.10
CA ASN A 177 -6.27 9.00 3.34
C ASN A 177 -7.19 7.81 3.64
N LEU A 178 -7.58 7.08 2.60
CA LEU A 178 -8.44 5.90 2.68
C LEU A 178 -7.71 4.72 3.36
N ARG A 179 -8.44 3.66 3.73
CA ARG A 179 -7.86 2.45 4.33
C ARG A 179 -8.21 1.19 3.56
N ALA A 180 -7.23 0.30 3.44
CA ALA A 180 -7.43 -1.05 2.93
C ALA A 180 -7.83 -2.04 4.01
N SER A 181 -7.69 -1.70 5.30
CA SER A 181 -7.94 -2.60 6.42
C SER A 181 -9.31 -3.31 6.38
N PRO A 182 -10.43 -2.69 5.96
CA PRO A 182 -11.70 -3.42 5.85
C PRO A 182 -11.64 -4.57 4.83
N PHE A 183 -10.96 -4.36 3.69
CA PHE A 183 -10.83 -5.37 2.64
C PHE A 183 -9.87 -6.49 3.04
N LEU A 184 -8.76 -6.15 3.71
CA LEU A 184 -7.80 -7.14 4.20
C LEU A 184 -8.37 -7.96 5.37
N ILE A 185 -9.15 -7.34 6.27
CA ILE A 185 -9.85 -8.06 7.34
C ILE A 185 -10.93 -8.97 6.78
N GLN A 186 -11.68 -8.52 5.76
CA GLN A 186 -12.64 -9.38 5.07
C GLN A 186 -11.93 -10.59 4.44
N TYR A 187 -10.79 -10.39 3.80
CA TYR A 187 -9.97 -11.47 3.25
C TYR A 187 -9.57 -12.49 4.33
N ILE A 188 -9.08 -12.02 5.49
CA ILE A 188 -8.74 -12.91 6.62
C ILE A 188 -9.95 -13.74 7.07
N GLN A 189 -11.15 -13.15 7.10
CA GLN A 189 -12.35 -13.84 7.57
C GLN A 189 -12.91 -14.85 6.56
N GLU A 190 -12.76 -14.58 5.26
CA GLU A 190 -13.35 -15.37 4.18
C GLU A 190 -12.40 -16.45 3.65
N GLU A 191 -11.10 -16.13 3.53
CA GLU A 191 -10.14 -16.97 2.81
C GLU A 191 -9.16 -17.72 3.72
N ILE A 192 -8.88 -17.21 4.94
CA ILE A 192 -7.99 -17.91 5.88
C ILE A 192 -8.79 -18.93 6.71
N PRO A 193 -8.54 -20.23 6.54
CA PRO A 193 -9.19 -21.25 7.37
C PRO A 193 -8.69 -21.13 8.82
N ASP A 194 -9.60 -21.34 9.77
CA ASP A 194 -9.31 -21.28 11.20
C ASP A 194 -8.67 -19.97 11.66
N TYR A 195 -8.99 -18.83 11.02
CA TYR A 195 -8.46 -17.52 11.40
C TYR A 195 -8.71 -17.15 12.89
N ARG A 196 -9.69 -17.79 13.55
CA ARG A 196 -9.95 -17.63 14.99
C ARG A 196 -8.84 -18.19 15.88
N ASN A 197 -8.05 -19.14 15.38
CA ASN A 197 -6.84 -19.64 16.03
C ASN A 197 -5.59 -18.84 15.61
N ALA A 198 -5.76 -17.73 14.89
CA ALA A 198 -4.64 -16.90 14.48
C ALA A 198 -4.21 -15.90 15.58
N ILE A 199 -2.99 -15.41 15.43
CA ILE A 199 -2.43 -14.29 16.17
C ILE A 199 -1.93 -13.24 15.18
N ILE A 200 -2.28 -11.97 15.43
CA ILE A 200 -1.78 -10.87 14.60
C ILE A 200 -0.37 -10.52 15.07
N VAL A 201 0.55 -10.37 14.12
CA VAL A 201 1.97 -10.12 14.38
C VAL A 201 2.37 -8.77 13.79
N ALA A 202 3.00 -7.94 14.62
CA ALA A 202 3.69 -6.74 14.16
C ALA A 202 5.14 -7.09 13.82
N LYS A 203 5.59 -6.78 12.60
CA LYS A 203 6.99 -7.02 12.16
C LYS A 203 8.00 -6.24 13.00
N SER A 204 7.62 -5.08 13.50
CA SER A 204 8.45 -4.22 14.34
C SER A 204 7.60 -3.38 15.29
N PRO A 205 8.19 -2.77 16.32
CA PRO A 205 7.45 -1.88 17.22
C PRO A 205 6.77 -0.71 16.50
N SER A 206 7.29 -0.25 15.35
CA SER A 206 6.64 0.82 14.58
C SER A 206 5.33 0.38 13.90
N SER A 207 5.20 -0.91 13.57
CA SER A 207 3.99 -1.50 12.99
C SER A 207 2.96 -1.94 14.06
N ALA A 208 3.31 -1.86 15.35
CA ALA A 208 2.49 -2.40 16.44
C ALA A 208 1.08 -1.79 16.53
N LYS A 209 0.94 -0.48 16.30
CA LYS A 209 -0.38 0.19 16.32
C LYS A 209 -1.34 -0.38 15.26
N ARG A 210 -0.81 -0.61 14.05
CA ARG A 210 -1.58 -1.19 12.94
C ARG A 210 -1.97 -2.64 13.24
N ALA A 211 -1.02 -3.45 13.69
CA ALA A 211 -1.28 -4.82 14.10
C ALA A 211 -2.31 -4.91 15.23
N GLN A 212 -2.25 -3.99 16.20
CA GLN A 212 -3.21 -3.89 17.29
C GLN A 212 -4.62 -3.59 16.76
N SER A 213 -4.79 -2.66 15.82
CA SER A 213 -6.09 -2.36 15.22
C SER A 213 -6.71 -3.61 14.55
N TYR A 214 -5.92 -4.40 13.83
CA TYR A 214 -6.37 -5.67 13.24
C TYR A 214 -6.76 -6.68 14.33
N ALA A 215 -5.94 -6.82 15.38
CA ALA A 215 -6.21 -7.72 16.50
C ALA A 215 -7.51 -7.38 17.23
N GLU A 216 -7.78 -6.09 17.48
CA GLU A 216 -9.00 -5.61 18.14
C GLU A 216 -10.24 -5.91 17.29
N ARG A 217 -10.18 -5.63 15.98
CA ARG A 217 -11.32 -5.85 15.05
C ARG A 217 -11.61 -7.32 14.81
N LEU A 218 -10.58 -8.17 14.79
CA LEU A 218 -10.71 -9.63 14.64
C LEU A 218 -10.95 -10.36 15.97
N ARG A 219 -10.75 -9.67 17.11
CA ARG A 219 -10.75 -10.23 18.48
C ARG A 219 -9.72 -11.35 18.64
N LEU A 220 -8.49 -11.09 18.19
CA LEU A 220 -7.35 -12.02 18.24
C LEU A 220 -6.26 -11.50 19.17
N GLY A 221 -5.30 -12.35 19.49
CA GLY A 221 -4.08 -11.95 20.19
C GLY A 221 -3.18 -11.06 19.32
N LEU A 222 -2.25 -10.37 19.97
CA LEU A 222 -1.20 -9.59 19.34
C LEU A 222 0.17 -10.13 19.77
N ALA A 223 1.07 -10.31 18.82
CA ALA A 223 2.49 -10.50 19.04
C ALA A 223 3.29 -9.40 18.34
N VAL A 224 4.45 -9.06 18.89
CA VAL A 224 5.33 -8.02 18.34
C VAL A 224 6.74 -8.57 18.24
N LEU A 225 7.33 -8.46 17.05
CA LEU A 225 8.73 -8.73 16.84
C LEU A 225 9.59 -7.52 17.23
N HIS A 226 10.70 -7.78 17.91
CA HIS A 226 11.67 -6.77 18.32
C HIS A 226 13.09 -7.29 18.16
N GLY A 227 14.00 -6.44 17.66
CA GLY A 227 15.40 -6.76 17.44
C GLY A 227 15.77 -6.58 15.97
N THR A 228 17.02 -6.86 15.63
CA THR A 228 17.53 -6.81 14.24
C THR A 228 18.13 -8.14 13.86
N ALA A 229 17.91 -8.57 12.62
CA ALA A 229 18.57 -9.76 12.09
C ALA A 229 20.08 -9.50 12.06
N PRO A 230 20.92 -10.48 12.45
CA PRO A 230 22.35 -10.39 12.21
C PRO A 230 22.57 -10.31 10.70
N ASN A 231 23.30 -9.28 10.24
CA ASN A 231 23.72 -8.99 8.85
C ASN A 231 22.91 -7.99 8.01
N LEU A 232 21.89 -7.31 8.54
CA LEU A 232 21.03 -6.40 7.74
C LEU A 232 21.38 -4.90 7.80
N GLU A 233 22.56 -4.53 8.30
CA GLU A 233 23.10 -3.19 8.05
C GLU A 233 24.47 -3.30 7.38
N SER A 234 24.56 -2.77 6.16
CA SER A 234 25.81 -2.22 5.70
C SER A 234 26.28 -1.22 6.76
N ASN A 235 27.41 -1.53 7.39
CA ASN A 235 28.19 -0.59 8.19
C ASN A 235 28.74 0.52 7.28
N ALA A 236 27.89 1.21 6.53
CA ALA A 236 28.23 2.49 5.95
C ALA A 236 28.27 3.48 7.11
N THR A 237 29.46 3.59 7.68
CA THR A 237 29.85 4.75 8.48
C THR A 237 29.65 5.98 7.58
N ASP A 238 28.53 6.69 7.73
CA ASP A 238 28.13 7.82 6.85
C ASP A 238 29.09 9.04 6.88
N GLY A 239 30.32 8.92 7.37
CA GLY A 239 31.29 10.02 7.41
C GLY A 239 30.80 11.25 8.18
N LEU A 240 29.75 11.10 9.01
CA LEU A 240 29.04 12.19 9.67
C LEU A 240 29.73 12.75 10.91
N TYR A 241 30.90 12.21 11.27
CA TYR A 241 31.82 12.96 12.09
C TYR A 241 32.51 13.96 11.18
N SER A 242 32.10 15.22 11.27
CA SER A 242 33.03 16.32 10.97
C SER A 242 34.34 15.99 11.68
N PRO A 243 35.52 16.00 11.02
CA PRO A 243 36.76 15.87 11.76
C PRO A 243 36.72 16.91 12.88
N PRO A 244 37.00 16.54 14.14
CA PRO A 244 37.01 17.50 15.22
C PRO A 244 37.91 18.67 14.81
N PRO A 245 37.54 19.93 15.10
CA PRO A 245 38.44 21.04 14.85
C PRO A 245 39.78 20.69 15.48
N THR A 246 40.86 20.81 14.72
CA THR A 246 42.22 20.54 15.19
C THR A 246 42.40 21.35 16.47
N ARG A 247 42.44 20.66 17.62
CA ARG A 247 42.69 21.29 18.91
C ARG A 247 44.09 21.90 18.82
N SER A 248 44.20 23.22 18.72
CA SER A 248 45.39 23.91 19.16
C SER A 248 45.55 23.58 20.64
N SER A 249 46.67 22.93 20.98
CA SER A 249 47.02 22.54 22.34
C SER A 249 47.10 23.78 23.25
N ALA A 250 45.99 24.12 23.90
CA ALA A 250 45.96 24.96 25.08
C ALA A 250 45.01 24.29 26.07
N GLY A 251 45.56 23.97 27.24
CA GLY A 251 45.06 22.94 28.13
C GLY A 251 43.69 23.20 28.75
N HIS A 252 42.94 22.11 28.88
CA HIS A 252 42.01 21.91 29.98
C HIS A 252 42.13 20.45 30.43
N THR A 253 42.49 20.24 31.69
CA THR A 253 42.33 18.96 32.40
C THR A 253 40.84 18.74 32.65
N GLY A 254 40.11 18.32 31.61
CA GLY A 254 38.68 18.03 31.68
C GLY A 254 38.45 16.52 31.68
N LEU A 255 37.61 16.06 32.61
CA LEU A 255 37.06 14.71 32.75
C LEU A 255 37.07 13.89 31.43
N GLU A 256 37.77 12.76 31.42
CA GLU A 256 37.57 11.73 30.41
C GLU A 256 36.14 11.18 30.57
N LEU A 257 35.28 11.52 29.61
CA LEU A 257 33.99 10.86 29.49
C LEU A 257 34.24 9.39 29.13
N PRO A 258 33.59 8.43 29.82
CA PRO A 258 33.70 7.02 29.46
C PRO A 258 33.35 6.82 27.98
N LEU A 259 34.16 6.02 27.28
CA LEU A 259 33.82 5.53 25.95
C LEU A 259 32.51 4.76 26.05
N MET A 260 31.40 5.37 25.57
CA MET A 260 30.13 4.68 25.47
C MET A 260 30.31 3.53 24.47
N MET A 261 30.29 2.30 24.96
CA MET A 261 30.25 1.11 24.10
C MET A 261 29.04 1.24 23.18
N ALA A 262 29.23 0.99 21.89
CA ALA A 262 28.13 0.95 20.95
C ALA A 262 27.11 -0.06 21.45
N LYS A 263 25.86 0.37 21.61
CA LYS A 263 24.78 -0.50 22.06
C LYS A 263 24.55 -1.55 20.98
N GLU A 264 25.03 -2.78 21.18
CA GLU A 264 24.73 -3.89 20.29
C GLU A 264 23.20 -4.06 20.22
N LYS A 265 22.67 -4.09 19.00
CA LYS A 265 21.23 -4.26 18.80
C LYS A 265 20.88 -5.72 19.15
N PRO A 266 19.82 -5.96 19.94
CA PRO A 266 19.43 -7.30 20.34
C PRO A 266 19.00 -8.15 19.13
N PRO A 267 19.20 -9.49 19.18
CA PRO A 267 18.71 -10.39 18.15
C PRO A 267 17.17 -10.31 18.06
N ILE A 268 16.61 -10.68 16.91
CA ILE A 268 15.15 -10.68 16.73
C ILE A 268 14.51 -11.65 17.73
N THR A 269 13.51 -11.16 18.45
CA THR A 269 12.72 -11.90 19.44
C THR A 269 11.24 -11.62 19.24
N VAL A 270 10.40 -12.59 19.57
CA VAL A 270 8.93 -12.45 19.58
C VAL A 270 8.47 -12.15 21.00
N VAL A 271 7.66 -11.12 21.17
CA VAL A 271 6.89 -10.85 22.37
C VAL A 271 5.43 -11.23 22.10
N GLY A 272 4.95 -12.30 22.73
CA GLY A 272 3.62 -12.87 22.50
C GLY A 272 3.68 -14.39 22.30
N ASP A 273 2.55 -15.07 22.54
CA ASP A 273 2.42 -16.52 22.38
C ASP A 273 1.91 -16.89 20.97
N VAL A 274 2.82 -17.41 20.14
CA VAL A 274 2.56 -17.77 18.74
C VAL A 274 2.49 -19.29 18.52
N GLY A 275 2.72 -20.09 19.57
CA GLY A 275 2.84 -21.54 19.44
C GLY A 275 1.50 -22.21 19.13
N GLY A 276 1.48 -23.09 18.12
CA GLY A 276 0.27 -23.81 17.71
C GLY A 276 -0.80 -22.93 17.05
N ARG A 277 -0.44 -21.72 16.61
CA ARG A 277 -1.34 -20.74 15.99
C ARG A 277 -0.94 -20.41 14.55
N ILE A 278 -1.87 -19.82 13.81
CA ILE A 278 -1.57 -19.15 12.54
C ILE A 278 -1.00 -17.77 12.87
N ALA A 279 0.15 -17.41 12.33
CA ALA A 279 0.71 -16.08 12.47
C ALA A 279 0.33 -15.22 11.25
N ILE A 280 -0.28 -14.06 11.48
CA ILE A 280 -0.63 -13.10 10.42
C ILE A 280 0.16 -11.83 10.65
N ILE A 281 1.23 -11.63 9.88
CA ILE A 281 2.05 -10.41 9.92
C ILE A 281 1.30 -9.30 9.20
N VAL A 282 1.13 -8.15 9.84
CA VAL A 282 0.45 -6.97 9.25
C VAL A 282 1.42 -5.81 9.12
N ASP A 283 1.53 -5.23 7.93
CA ASP A 283 2.30 -4.01 7.67
C ASP A 283 1.59 -3.11 6.62
N ASP A 284 2.08 -1.89 6.37
CA ASP A 284 1.53 -1.04 5.28
C ASP A 284 2.19 -1.33 3.93
N ILE A 285 3.49 -1.59 3.93
CA ILE A 285 4.29 -1.71 2.71
C ILE A 285 5.14 -2.98 2.80
N ILE A 286 5.08 -3.81 1.76
CA ILE A 286 6.07 -4.86 1.49
C ILE A 286 6.88 -4.46 0.26
N ASP A 287 8.18 -4.30 0.45
CA ASP A 287 9.12 -3.79 -0.56
C ASP A 287 10.36 -4.67 -0.59
N ASP A 288 11.27 -4.44 0.36
CA ASP A 288 12.28 -5.41 0.77
C ASP A 288 11.62 -6.45 1.69
N VAL A 289 11.92 -7.72 1.46
CA VAL A 289 11.29 -8.87 2.12
C VAL A 289 12.21 -9.58 3.09
N GLU A 290 13.51 -9.24 3.16
CA GLU A 290 14.46 -9.96 4.02
C GLU A 290 14.00 -9.96 5.50
N GLU A 291 13.53 -8.82 6.00
CA GLU A 291 12.98 -8.72 7.35
C GLU A 291 11.70 -9.53 7.54
N PHE A 292 10.88 -9.67 6.50
CA PHE A 292 9.65 -10.47 6.54
C PHE A 292 9.97 -11.97 6.54
N VAL A 293 11.00 -12.39 5.78
CA VAL A 293 11.49 -13.77 5.77
C VAL A 293 12.09 -14.13 7.13
N ALA A 294 12.97 -13.28 7.68
CA ALA A 294 13.53 -13.48 9.01
C ALA A 294 12.45 -13.56 10.10
N ALA A 295 11.43 -12.70 10.01
CA ALA A 295 10.26 -12.76 10.87
C ALA A 295 9.53 -14.11 10.76
N ALA A 296 9.32 -14.60 9.54
CA ALA A 296 8.64 -15.87 9.29
C ALA A 296 9.39 -17.06 9.89
N GLU A 297 10.71 -17.14 9.69
CA GLU A 297 11.52 -18.24 10.25
C GLU A 297 11.42 -18.28 11.79
N ILE A 298 11.52 -17.13 12.45
CA ILE A 298 11.43 -17.05 13.92
C ILE A 298 10.03 -17.43 14.42
N LEU A 299 8.97 -17.03 13.70
CA LEU A 299 7.61 -17.45 14.03
C LEU A 299 7.45 -18.96 13.88
N LYS A 300 8.07 -19.56 12.85
CA LYS A 300 8.08 -21.01 12.62
C LYS A 300 8.81 -21.75 13.75
N GLU A 301 10.00 -21.27 14.14
CA GLU A 301 10.78 -21.81 15.27
C GLU A 301 10.01 -21.78 16.58
N ARG A 302 9.18 -20.74 16.78
CA ARG A 302 8.30 -20.63 17.96
C ARG A 302 6.97 -21.39 17.83
N GLY A 303 6.83 -22.21 16.81
CA GLY A 303 5.70 -23.14 16.67
C GLY A 303 4.49 -22.59 15.94
N ALA A 304 4.59 -21.46 15.24
CA ALA A 304 3.53 -21.04 14.31
C ALA A 304 3.48 -22.03 13.14
N TYR A 305 2.31 -22.62 12.86
CA TYR A 305 2.22 -23.67 11.85
C TYR A 305 1.93 -23.12 10.44
N LYS A 306 1.31 -21.94 10.35
CA LYS A 306 1.11 -21.18 9.11
C LYS A 306 1.45 -19.70 9.29
N ILE A 307 1.96 -19.06 8.25
CA ILE A 307 2.44 -17.68 8.25
C ILE A 307 1.88 -16.94 7.03
N PHE A 308 1.08 -15.91 7.30
CA PHE A 308 0.50 -15.02 6.31
C PHE A 308 1.10 -13.62 6.46
N ILE A 309 1.25 -12.90 5.34
CA ILE A 309 1.59 -11.48 5.34
C ILE A 309 0.44 -10.69 4.73
N MET A 310 0.02 -9.64 5.41
CA MET A 310 -1.00 -8.70 4.97
C MET A 310 -0.36 -7.33 4.84
N ALA A 311 -0.36 -6.75 3.64
CA ALA A 311 0.11 -5.38 3.44
C ALA A 311 -0.76 -4.61 2.47
N THR A 312 -0.89 -3.29 2.67
CA THR A 312 -1.64 -2.48 1.71
C THR A 312 -0.87 -2.36 0.39
N HIS A 313 0.41 -2.03 0.44
CA HIS A 313 1.22 -1.74 -0.75
C HIS A 313 2.23 -2.86 -1.03
N GLY A 314 2.03 -3.58 -2.13
CA GLY A 314 2.97 -4.56 -2.65
C GLY A 314 3.94 -3.96 -3.66
N LEU A 315 5.03 -3.35 -3.18
CA LEU A 315 6.12 -2.85 -4.04
C LEU A 315 6.96 -4.00 -4.58
N LEU A 316 7.28 -4.96 -3.70
CA LEU A 316 7.91 -6.25 -4.03
C LEU A 316 9.10 -6.05 -4.98
N SER A 317 10.09 -5.28 -4.54
CA SER A 317 11.22 -4.87 -5.38
C SER A 317 12.32 -5.94 -5.42
N ALA A 318 13.19 -5.85 -6.43
CA ALA A 318 14.33 -6.75 -6.62
C ALA A 318 13.93 -8.24 -6.59
N GLU A 319 14.57 -9.03 -5.72
CA GLU A 319 14.41 -10.49 -5.60
C GLU A 319 13.23 -10.90 -4.71
N ALA A 320 12.38 -9.96 -4.30
CA ALA A 320 11.31 -10.19 -3.34
C ALA A 320 10.42 -11.41 -3.67
N PRO A 321 9.92 -11.60 -4.91
CA PRO A 321 9.07 -12.74 -5.22
C PRO A 321 9.78 -14.09 -5.02
N ARG A 322 11.06 -14.16 -5.39
CA ARG A 322 11.88 -15.38 -5.25
C ARG A 322 12.10 -15.72 -3.78
N LEU A 323 12.46 -14.72 -2.98
CA LEU A 323 12.69 -14.89 -1.54
C LEU A 323 11.40 -15.30 -0.79
N ILE A 324 10.24 -14.76 -1.19
CA ILE A 324 8.94 -15.18 -0.63
C ILE A 324 8.68 -16.66 -0.97
N GLU A 325 8.92 -17.07 -2.21
CA GLU A 325 8.70 -18.45 -2.65
C GLU A 325 9.57 -19.45 -1.88
N GLU A 326 10.85 -19.12 -1.69
CA GLU A 326 11.84 -19.97 -0.98
C GLU A 326 11.65 -19.99 0.55
N SER A 327 10.89 -19.04 1.13
CA SER A 327 10.72 -18.88 2.58
C SER A 327 9.60 -19.73 3.21
N ALA A 328 9.57 -19.76 4.55
CA ALA A 328 8.48 -20.33 5.35
C ALA A 328 7.13 -19.59 5.27
N ILE A 329 7.02 -18.50 4.51
CA ILE A 329 5.76 -17.77 4.31
C ILE A 329 4.81 -18.62 3.45
N ASP A 330 3.56 -18.81 3.89
CA ASP A 330 2.55 -19.56 3.15
C ASP A 330 1.86 -18.69 2.09
N GLU A 331 1.52 -17.45 2.44
CA GLU A 331 0.79 -16.55 1.55
C GLU A 331 1.07 -15.07 1.86
N VAL A 332 1.17 -14.27 0.80
CA VAL A 332 1.37 -12.81 0.87
C VAL A 332 0.18 -12.13 0.19
N VAL A 333 -0.60 -11.39 0.96
CA VAL A 333 -1.81 -10.71 0.50
C VAL A 333 -1.54 -9.21 0.46
N VAL A 334 -1.57 -8.66 -0.75
CA VAL A 334 -1.39 -7.23 -1.01
C VAL A 334 -2.58 -6.64 -1.74
N THR A 335 -2.72 -5.32 -1.77
CA THR A 335 -3.74 -4.68 -2.62
C THR A 335 -3.18 -4.32 -3.99
N ASN A 336 -4.05 -4.07 -4.97
CA ASN A 336 -3.66 -3.54 -6.29
C ASN A 336 -3.34 -2.03 -6.29
N THR A 337 -2.89 -1.44 -5.17
CA THR A 337 -2.43 -0.03 -5.12
C THR A 337 -1.20 0.23 -5.96
N VAL A 338 -0.35 -0.78 -6.11
CA VAL A 338 0.87 -0.77 -6.92
C VAL A 338 0.76 -1.93 -7.91
N PRO A 339 1.11 -1.77 -9.20
CA PRO A 339 1.06 -2.85 -10.17
C PRO A 339 2.15 -3.90 -9.88
N HIS A 340 1.75 -5.18 -9.76
CA HIS A 340 2.68 -6.26 -9.39
C HIS A 340 2.39 -7.58 -10.13
N GLU A 341 1.86 -7.52 -11.35
CA GLU A 341 1.50 -8.71 -12.15
C GLU A 341 2.72 -9.58 -12.50
N VAL A 342 3.88 -8.97 -12.74
CA VAL A 342 5.13 -9.72 -13.00
C VAL A 342 5.55 -10.50 -11.75
N GLN A 343 5.46 -9.90 -10.57
CA GLN A 343 5.80 -10.52 -9.30
C GLN A 343 4.86 -11.69 -8.98
N LYS A 344 3.56 -11.57 -9.29
CA LYS A 344 2.59 -12.68 -9.12
C LYS A 344 2.86 -13.86 -10.04
N LEU A 345 3.35 -13.60 -11.26
CA LEU A 345 3.77 -14.66 -12.17
C LEU A 345 5.00 -15.41 -11.64
N GLN A 346 5.89 -14.71 -10.92
CA GLN A 346 7.09 -15.29 -10.32
C GLN A 346 6.81 -16.04 -9.01
N CYS A 347 5.81 -15.61 -8.23
CA CYS A 347 5.48 -16.20 -6.93
C CYS A 347 3.95 -16.39 -6.76
N PRO A 348 3.43 -17.63 -6.85
CA PRO A 348 2.00 -17.92 -6.74
C PRO A 348 1.43 -17.71 -5.33
N LYS A 349 2.30 -17.60 -4.31
CA LYS A 349 1.92 -17.23 -2.93
C LYS A 349 1.41 -15.79 -2.83
N ILE A 350 1.64 -14.94 -3.83
CA ILE A 350 1.17 -13.55 -3.83
C ILE A 350 -0.29 -13.49 -4.30
N LYS A 351 -1.18 -13.05 -3.40
CA LYS A 351 -2.60 -12.79 -3.65
C LYS A 351 -2.87 -11.30 -3.65
N THR A 352 -3.83 -10.88 -4.48
CA THR A 352 -4.18 -9.47 -4.63
C THR A 352 -5.63 -9.22 -4.27
N VAL A 353 -5.85 -8.25 -3.39
CA VAL A 353 -7.17 -7.72 -3.05
C VAL A 353 -7.43 -6.45 -3.87
N ASP A 354 -8.58 -6.39 -4.54
CA ASP A 354 -8.96 -5.25 -5.38
C ASP A 354 -9.54 -4.09 -4.54
N VAL A 355 -8.93 -2.92 -4.66
CA VAL A 355 -9.35 -1.68 -3.98
C VAL A 355 -9.91 -0.63 -4.93
N SER A 356 -10.12 -0.97 -6.21
CA SER A 356 -10.71 -0.04 -7.18
C SER A 356 -12.11 0.43 -6.77
N MET A 357 -12.86 -0.38 -6.01
CA MET A 357 -14.18 -0.02 -5.49
C MET A 357 -14.12 1.16 -4.51
N ILE A 358 -13.24 1.13 -3.52
CA ILE A 358 -13.14 2.21 -2.53
C ILE A 358 -12.62 3.50 -3.15
N LEU A 359 -11.71 3.40 -4.13
CA LEU A 359 -11.20 4.54 -4.88
C LEU A 359 -12.27 5.16 -5.78
N ALA A 360 -13.06 4.34 -6.48
CA ALA A 360 -14.19 4.81 -7.28
C ALA A 360 -15.24 5.52 -6.41
N GLU A 361 -15.59 4.93 -5.27
CA GLU A 361 -16.56 5.53 -4.35
C GLU A 361 -16.05 6.84 -3.75
N ALA A 362 -14.75 6.96 -3.45
CA ALA A 362 -14.14 8.22 -3.03
C ALA A 362 -14.25 9.30 -4.10
N ILE A 363 -13.90 8.99 -5.36
CA ILE A 363 -14.03 9.91 -6.50
C ILE A 363 -15.48 10.39 -6.65
N ARG A 364 -16.43 9.46 -6.61
CA ARG A 364 -17.86 9.75 -6.74
C ARG A 364 -18.36 10.69 -5.64
N ARG A 365 -17.96 10.44 -4.39
CA ARG A 365 -18.35 11.26 -3.23
C ARG A 365 -17.77 12.66 -3.30
N ILE A 366 -16.48 12.80 -3.60
CA ILE A 366 -15.83 14.12 -3.73
C ILE A 366 -16.50 14.93 -4.83
N HIS A 367 -16.77 14.32 -5.99
CA HIS A 367 -17.43 15.03 -7.09
C HIS A 367 -18.84 15.51 -6.70
N ASN A 368 -19.61 14.68 -6.00
CA ASN A 368 -20.98 15.01 -5.59
C ASN A 368 -21.06 15.88 -4.32
N GLY A 369 -19.93 16.20 -3.67
CA GLY A 369 -19.91 16.88 -2.37
C GLY A 369 -20.51 16.04 -1.23
N GLU A 370 -20.50 14.72 -1.35
CA GLU A 370 -21.01 13.80 -0.34
C GLU A 370 -19.98 13.56 0.77
N SER A 371 -20.46 13.22 1.98
CA SER A 371 -19.57 12.93 3.11
C SER A 371 -18.74 11.67 2.86
N MET A 372 -17.44 11.77 3.12
CA MET A 372 -16.50 10.64 3.13
C MET A 372 -16.62 9.76 4.38
N ALA A 373 -17.36 10.20 5.41
CA ALA A 373 -17.45 9.51 6.70
C ALA A 373 -17.89 8.04 6.57
N TYR A 374 -18.72 7.70 5.58
CA TYR A 374 -19.16 6.32 5.35
C TYR A 374 -17.99 5.37 5.06
N LEU A 375 -16.96 5.83 4.34
CA LEU A 375 -15.75 5.05 4.07
C LEU A 375 -14.90 4.83 5.34
N PHE A 376 -15.14 5.64 6.39
CA PHE A 376 -14.43 5.60 7.66
C PHE A 376 -15.20 5.02 8.85
N ARG A 377 -16.49 4.67 8.68
CA ARG A 377 -17.37 4.26 9.80
C ARG A 377 -16.89 3.04 10.59
N ASN A 378 -16.17 2.12 9.95
CA ASN A 378 -15.69 0.87 10.56
C ASN A 378 -14.15 0.80 10.67
N ILE A 379 -13.50 1.96 10.71
CA ILE A 379 -12.04 2.09 10.75
C ILE A 379 -11.62 2.60 12.13
N ALA A 380 -10.63 1.95 12.76
CA ALA A 380 -10.12 2.38 14.05
C ALA A 380 -9.21 3.62 13.92
N VAL A 381 -9.09 4.41 14.98
CA VAL A 381 -8.26 5.64 15.00
C VAL A 381 -6.77 5.36 14.75
N ASP A 382 -6.34 4.14 15.08
CA ASP A 382 -4.95 3.68 15.03
C ASP A 382 -4.63 2.73 13.87
N ASP A 383 -5.58 2.51 12.95
CA ASP A 383 -5.28 1.91 11.64
C ASP A 383 -4.19 2.69 10.88
#